data_AF-A0A1G6Y2L3-F1
#
_entry.id   AF-A0A1G6Y2L3-F1
#
_cell.length_a   1.000
_cell.length_b   1.000
_cell.length_c   1.000
_cell.angle_alpha   90.00
_cell.angle_beta   90.00
_cell.angle_gamma   90.00
#
_symmetry.space_group_name_H-M   'P 1'
#
loop_
_entity.id
_entity.type
_entity.pdbx_description
1 polymer ?
#
loop_
_entity_poly.entity_id
_entity_poly.type
_entity_poly.pdbx_seq_one_letter_code
_entity_poly.pdbx_strand_id
1 'polypeptide(L)'
;MNQQFELFDIDNPCIGVCQSNKKGYCFGCLRSRAERQRWHDMTTEQQREVLRLIAGRKLRIELMRLRKNEQLRFDFEEKFEMGELF
;
A
#
# COMPACT_ATOMS: atom_id res chain seq x y z
N MET A 1 32.70 -10.03 3.27
CA MET A 1 31.27 -9.63 3.36
C MET A 1 31.23 -8.12 3.32
N ASN A 2 30.76 -7.53 2.22
CA ASN A 2 30.73 -6.07 2.05
C ASN A 2 29.67 -5.47 2.97
N GLN A 3 30.09 -4.96 4.12
CA GLN A 3 29.27 -4.09 4.94
C GLN A 3 29.25 -2.71 4.27
N GLN A 4 28.26 -2.50 3.41
CA GLN A 4 27.98 -1.18 2.88
C GLN A 4 27.48 -0.33 4.04
N PHE A 5 28.33 0.58 4.52
CA PHE A 5 27.94 1.60 5.49
C PHE A 5 26.86 2.46 4.84
N GLU A 6 25.66 2.48 5.42
CA GLU A 6 24.63 3.42 5.00
C GLU A 6 25.00 4.80 5.52
N LEU A 7 25.28 5.70 4.56
CA LEU A 7 25.71 7.06 4.84
C LEU A 7 24.54 7.97 5.25
N PHE A 8 23.30 7.52 5.05
CA PHE A 8 22.10 8.33 5.20
C PHE A 8 21.02 7.61 6.01
N ASP A 9 20.36 8.36 6.88
CA ASP A 9 19.19 7.89 7.63
C ASP A 9 17.98 7.71 6.71
N ILE A 10 17.08 6.81 7.09
CA ILE A 10 15.84 6.57 6.34
C ILE A 10 14.76 7.56 6.79
N ASP A 11 14.24 8.31 5.83
CA ASP A 11 13.15 9.25 6.08
C ASP A 11 11.84 8.55 6.47
N ASN A 12 11.10 9.21 7.35
CA ASN A 12 9.78 8.75 7.79
C ASN A 12 8.74 8.88 6.64
N PRO A 13 8.08 7.78 6.21
CA PRO A 13 7.13 7.81 5.09
C PRO A 13 5.76 8.43 5.46
N CYS A 14 5.65 9.15 6.58
CA CYS A 14 4.41 9.73 7.05
C CYS A 14 4.02 10.97 6.23
N ILE A 15 2.75 11.06 5.82
CA ILE A 15 2.20 12.22 5.09
C ILE A 15 1.25 13.07 5.95
N GLY A 16 1.30 12.94 7.29
CA GLY A 16 0.43 13.68 8.20
C GLY A 16 -1.01 13.14 8.33
N VAL A 17 -1.33 12.01 7.70
CA VAL A 17 -2.65 11.35 7.86
C VAL A 17 -2.56 10.23 8.90
N CYS A 18 -3.43 10.26 9.91
CA CYS A 18 -3.45 9.30 11.02
C CYS A 18 -4.77 8.50 11.10
N GLN A 19 -5.37 8.16 9.96
CA GLN A 19 -6.57 7.33 9.89
C GLN A 19 -6.23 5.92 9.39
N SER A 20 -6.86 4.89 9.96
CA SER A 20 -6.60 3.49 9.61
C SER A 20 -7.77 2.84 8.89
N ASN A 21 -7.47 1.96 7.94
CA ASN A 21 -8.48 1.15 7.26
C ASN A 21 -8.94 -0.04 8.15
N LYS A 22 -9.93 -0.79 7.66
CA LYS A 22 -10.48 -1.99 8.35
C LYS A 22 -9.44 -3.08 8.61
N LYS A 23 -8.31 -3.09 7.88
CA LYS A 23 -7.20 -4.04 8.06
C LYS A 23 -6.11 -3.51 9.02
N GLY A 24 -6.29 -2.33 9.61
CA GLY A 24 -5.37 -1.75 10.59
C GLY A 24 -4.17 -1.00 10.00
N TYR A 25 -4.17 -0.70 8.69
CA TYR A 25 -3.12 0.09 8.03
C TYR A 25 -3.53 1.55 7.88
N CYS A 26 -2.58 2.47 8.06
CA CYS A 26 -2.80 3.90 7.81
C CYS A 26 -3.15 4.18 6.34
N PHE A 27 -4.16 5.01 6.06
CA PHE A 27 -4.53 5.38 4.70
C PHE A 27 -3.42 6.15 3.96
N GLY A 28 -2.63 6.95 4.68
CA GLY A 28 -1.55 7.73 4.09
C GLY A 28 -0.28 6.92 3.84
N CYS A 29 0.37 6.48 4.92
CA CYS A 29 1.68 5.80 4.82
C CYS A 29 1.60 4.28 4.74
N LEU A 30 0.41 3.67 4.86
CA LEU A 30 0.20 2.21 4.85
C LEU A 30 0.95 1.42 5.93
N ARG A 31 1.53 2.09 6.92
CA ARG A 31 2.07 1.46 8.12
C ARG A 31 0.96 0.93 9.02
N SER A 32 1.23 -0.18 9.70
CA SER A 32 0.39 -0.68 10.80
C SER A 32 0.49 0.25 12.02
N ARG A 33 -0.39 0.07 13.03
CA ARG A 33 -0.28 0.80 14.29
C ARG A 33 1.07 0.56 15.00
N ALA A 34 1.50 -0.70 15.06
CA ALA A 34 2.75 -1.07 15.72
C ALA A 34 3.99 -0.55 15.00
N GLU A 35 3.96 -0.44 13.66
CA GLU A 35 5.03 0.16 12.86
C GLU A 35 5.12 1.67 13.05
N ARG A 36 3.98 2.36 13.23
CA ARG A 36 3.98 3.81 13.52
C ARG A 36 4.56 4.10 14.90
N GLN A 37 4.12 3.35 15.91
CA GLN A 37 4.55 3.58 17.30
C GLN A 37 6.06 3.36 17.49
N ARG A 38 6.61 2.32 16.87
CA ARG A 38 8.01 1.93 17.07
C ARG A 38 8.98 2.52 16.05
N TRP A 39 8.52 3.35 15.11
CA TRP A 39 9.35 3.82 13.99
C TRP A 39 10.68 4.45 14.44
N HIS A 40 10.62 5.30 15.47
CA HIS A 40 11.80 6.00 16.00
C HIS A 40 12.73 5.08 16.80
N ASP A 41 12.26 3.92 17.23
CA ASP A 41 13.03 2.91 17.96
C ASP A 41 13.56 1.80 17.04
N MET A 42 13.19 1.82 15.76
CA MET A 42 13.59 0.79 14.79
C MET A 42 15.02 0.99 14.31
N THR A 43 15.74 -0.10 14.11
CA THR A 43 17.02 -0.08 13.39
C THR A 43 16.80 0.26 11.91
N THR A 44 17.85 0.70 11.22
CA THR A 44 17.79 1.02 9.80
C THR A 44 17.31 -0.17 8.96
N GLU A 45 17.72 -1.40 9.30
CA GLU A 45 17.24 -2.64 8.66
C GLU A 45 15.73 -2.83 8.86
N GLN A 46 15.22 -2.56 10.06
CA GLN A 46 13.81 -2.68 10.38
C GLN A 46 12.99 -1.63 9.63
N GLN A 47 13.48 -0.40 9.56
CA GLN A 47 12.85 0.68 8.78
C GLN A 47 12.80 0.31 7.28
N ARG A 48 13.91 -0.22 6.74
CA ARG A 48 14.00 -0.76 5.36
C ARG A 48 12.95 -1.85 5.12
N GLU A 49 12.81 -2.79 6.04
CA GLU A 49 11.81 -3.85 5.92
C GLU A 49 10.38 -3.30 5.95
N VAL A 50 10.08 -2.32 6.80
CA VAL A 50 8.78 -1.64 6.82
C VAL A 50 8.49 -0.97 5.47
N LEU A 51 9.47 -0.28 4.87
CA LEU A 51 9.32 0.33 3.55
C LEU A 51 9.06 -0.72 2.46
N ARG A 52 9.75 -1.86 2.50
CA ARG A 52 9.50 -3.00 1.60
C ARG A 52 8.07 -3.52 1.73
N LEU A 53 7.58 -3.67 2.95
CA LEU A 53 6.20 -4.09 3.22
C LEU A 53 5.17 -3.07 2.71
N ILE A 54 5.43 -1.77 2.88
CA ILE A 54 4.60 -0.69 2.33
C ILE A 54 4.50 -0.80 0.81
N ALA A 55 5.62 -1.01 0.11
CA ALA A 55 5.63 -1.19 -1.35
C ALA A 55 4.75 -2.38 -1.77
N GLY A 56 4.87 -3.52 -1.08
CA GLY A 56 4.02 -4.69 -1.34
C GLY A 56 2.53 -4.44 -1.05
N ARG A 57 2.21 -3.66 0.00
CA ARG A 57 0.83 -3.24 0.31
C ARG A 57 0.27 -2.34 -0.80
N LYS A 58 1.05 -1.37 -1.29
CA LYS A 58 0.68 -0.49 -2.41
C LYS A 58 0.38 -1.30 -3.67
N LEU A 59 1.27 -2.22 -4.04
CA LEU A 59 1.08 -3.08 -5.22
C LEU A 59 -0.21 -3.89 -5.13
N ARG A 60 -0.50 -4.50 -3.97
CA ARG A 60 -1.76 -5.23 -3.77
C ARG A 60 -2.99 -4.35 -3.92
N ILE A 61 -2.95 -3.12 -3.41
CA ILE A 61 -4.06 -2.17 -3.56
C ILE A 61 -4.26 -1.82 -5.03
N GLU A 62 -3.17 -1.59 -5.78
CA GLU A 62 -3.24 -1.25 -7.20
C GLU A 62 -3.79 -2.40 -8.04
N LEU A 63 -3.29 -3.62 -7.82
CA LEU A 63 -3.82 -4.81 -8.50
C LEU A 63 -5.31 -5.05 -8.20
N MET A 64 -5.76 -4.79 -6.97
CA MET A 64 -7.18 -4.87 -6.61
C MET A 64 -8.01 -3.80 -7.33
N ARG A 65 -7.47 -2.60 -7.54
CA ARG A 65 -8.13 -1.53 -8.30
C ARG A 65 -8.27 -1.89 -9.77
N LEU A 66 -7.20 -2.39 -10.39
CA LEU A 66 -7.22 -2.81 -11.78
C LEU A 66 -8.27 -3.90 -12.03
N ARG A 67 -8.28 -4.96 -11.21
CA ARG A 67 -9.29 -6.03 -11.30
C ARG A 67 -10.72 -5.51 -11.13
N LYS A 68 -10.94 -4.58 -10.20
CA LYS A 68 -12.26 -3.97 -10.01
C LYS A 68 -12.68 -3.13 -11.22
N ASN A 69 -11.73 -2.40 -11.82
CA ASN A 69 -12.00 -1.61 -13.03
C ASN A 69 -12.30 -2.50 -14.23
N GLU A 70 -11.58 -3.62 -14.40
CA GLU A 70 -11.87 -4.63 -15.42
C GLU A 70 -13.25 -5.25 -15.22
N GLN A 71 -13.60 -5.62 -13.98
CA GLN A 71 -14.93 -6.14 -13.65
C GLN A 71 -16.03 -5.11 -13.96
N LEU A 72 -15.85 -3.85 -13.56
CA LEU A 72 -16.81 -2.77 -13.86
C LEU A 72 -16.98 -2.55 -15.37
N ARG A 73 -15.91 -2.71 -16.15
CA ARG A 73 -15.96 -2.62 -17.61
C ARG A 73 -16.76 -3.78 -18.20
N PHE A 74 -16.50 -5.00 -17.76
CA PHE A 74 -17.26 -6.19 -18.18
C PHE A 74 -18.75 -6.07 -17.83
N ASP A 75 -19.07 -5.67 -16.59
CA ASP A 75 -20.45 -5.45 -16.13
C ASP A 75 -21.19 -4.38 -16.97
N PHE A 76 -20.45 -3.43 -17.55
CA PHE A 76 -21.02 -2.40 -18.44
C PHE A 76 -21.20 -2.92 -19.88
N GLU A 77 -20.23 -3.66 -20.41
CA GLU A 77 -20.32 -4.31 -21.73
C GLU A 77 -21.51 -5.31 -21.77
N GLU A 78 -21.66 -6.17 -20.75
CA GLU A 78 -22.79 -7.12 -20.64
C GLU A 78 -24.15 -6.41 -20.56
N LYS A 79 -24.24 -5.30 -19.82
CA LYS A 79 -25.48 -4.49 -19.75
C LYS A 79 -25.85 -3.84 -21.07
N PHE A 80 -24.84 -3.42 -21.85
CA PHE A 80 -25.06 -2.83 -23.15
C PHE A 80 -25.55 -3.87 -24.16
N GLU A 81 -24.90 -5.04 -24.21
CA GLU A 81 -25.32 -6.17 -25.07
C GLU A 81 -26.73 -6.68 -24.72
N MET A 82 -27.05 -6.81 -23.43
CA MET A 82 -28.40 -7.17 -22.98
C MET A 82 -29.45 -6.12 -23.33
N GLY A 83 -29.07 -4.84 -23.43
CA GLY A 83 -29.96 -3.75 -23.83
C GLY A 83 -30.24 -3.69 -25.33
N GLU A 84 -29.38 -4.28 -26.17
CA GLU A 84 -29.57 -4.38 -27.63
C GLU A 84 -30.37 -5.62 -28.06
N LEU A 85 -30.59 -6.58 -27.15
CA LEU A 85 -31.33 -7.82 -27.38
C LEU A 85 -32.85 -7.71 -27.16
N PHE A 86 -33.37 -6.51 -26.83
CA PHE A 86 -34.80 -6.22 -26.65
C PHE A 86 -35.26 -5.06 -27.53
#